data_AF-A0A8E0UX58-F1
#
_entry.id   AF-A0A8E0UX58-F1
#
_cell.length_a   1.000
_cell.length_b   1.000
_cell.length_c   1.000
_cell.angle_alpha   90.00
_cell.angle_beta   90.00
_cell.angle_gamma   90.00
#
_symmetry.space_group_name_H-M   'P 1'
#
loop_
_entity.id
_entity.type
_entity.pdbx_description
1 polymer ?
#
loop_
_entity_poly.entity_id
_entity_poly.type
_entity_poly.pdbx_seq_one_letter_code
_entity_poly.pdbx_strand_id
1 'polypeptide(L)'
;MILNGDCFDPIGWDYRKKCPKLPVTEVVLDELVKCIEGIQIPYAEQWIQELRAGTMDAFVTLLLSQLPSLRRLYLGKNFARESRLMGMMLRSALCEESQNSHLTSFTHLQDVSVVYPGLGLHIRRFTDVRNTADVLPLFYLPSIEQIRTLVDNPATFMWPGKCPPIPSKLTSLDLRMLREGPLGQVLSVTRGLRKLKWDWYYREDIKDHFVTDIINLDQIAADLSHVQETLTDLTITAATDLAESAPEHPEVIFHGSFKTFSGLHMLKNLEVPIAFLLGFSPSTPNVVGLEEALPKNIEWLTLNEHLCLQREWEWEFETEYLLRAVRSWLQNWKRFTPRLRGLIYKVWDWDPELIEGLRDIGAQAGIQVQIIKDERSD
;
A
#
# COMPACT_ATOMS: atom_id res chain seq x y z
N MET A 1 21.30 2.49 -1.93
CA MET A 1 21.62 1.59 -0.81
C MET A 1 20.53 0.56 -0.72
N ILE A 2 20.91 -0.71 -0.62
CA ILE A 2 19.98 -1.83 -0.47
C ILE A 2 20.40 -2.54 0.80
N LEU A 3 19.56 -2.48 1.83
CA LEU A 3 19.69 -3.28 3.04
C LEU A 3 18.62 -4.36 2.97
N ASN A 4 18.99 -5.49 2.37
CA ASN A 4 18.09 -6.63 2.25
C ASN A 4 18.28 -7.58 3.42
N GLY A 5 17.17 -8.09 3.94
CA GLY A 5 17.14 -8.97 5.10
C GLY A 5 15.72 -9.46 5.30
N ASP A 6 15.47 -10.67 4.83
CA ASP A 6 14.17 -11.32 4.98
C ASP A 6 13.95 -11.75 6.43
N CYS A 7 12.71 -11.67 6.88
CA CYS A 7 12.29 -12.33 8.11
C CYS A 7 12.14 -13.82 7.79
N PHE A 8 12.98 -14.68 8.38
CA PHE A 8 12.93 -16.13 8.18
C PHE A 8 11.79 -16.83 8.95
N ASP A 9 10.88 -16.07 9.56
CA ASP A 9 9.95 -16.59 10.56
C ASP A 9 8.48 -16.54 10.12
N PRO A 10 7.62 -17.46 10.62
CA PRO A 10 6.20 -17.46 10.34
C PRO A 10 5.54 -16.15 10.80
N ILE A 11 4.81 -15.53 9.86
CA ILE A 11 4.24 -14.17 9.94
C ILE A 11 3.41 -13.91 11.21
N GLY A 12 2.80 -14.94 11.79
CA GLY A 12 1.83 -14.79 12.89
C GLY A 12 2.40 -14.21 14.20
N TRP A 13 3.67 -14.48 14.52
CA TRP A 13 4.26 -14.11 15.83
C TRP A 13 5.36 -13.07 15.75
N ASP A 14 5.54 -12.45 14.58
CA ASP A 14 6.73 -11.67 14.28
C ASP A 14 6.91 -10.44 15.20
N TYR A 15 5.79 -9.88 15.68
CA TYR A 15 5.73 -8.81 16.67
C TYR A 15 6.32 -9.16 18.05
N ARG A 16 6.36 -10.45 18.43
CA ARG A 16 6.97 -10.90 19.71
C ARG A 16 8.48 -10.99 19.62
N LYS A 17 9.03 -11.03 18.40
CA LYS A 17 10.47 -11.15 18.16
C LYS A 17 11.08 -9.77 18.03
N LYS A 18 12.09 -9.51 18.88
CA LYS A 18 12.92 -8.31 18.77
C LYS A 18 13.71 -8.36 17.47
N CYS A 19 13.94 -7.20 16.85
CA CYS A 19 14.88 -7.11 15.74
C CYS A 19 16.20 -7.80 16.09
N PRO A 20 16.87 -8.45 15.11
CA PRO A 20 18.23 -8.91 15.32
C PRO A 20 19.07 -7.75 15.82
N LYS A 21 19.91 -8.00 16.84
CA LYS A 21 20.82 -6.99 17.37
C LYS A 21 22.19 -7.16 16.74
N LEU A 22 22.85 -6.05 16.44
CA LEU A 22 24.24 -6.07 16.01
C LEU A 22 25.15 -6.09 17.24
N PRO A 23 26.02 -7.10 17.40
CA PRO A 23 27.04 -7.07 18.43
C PRO A 23 28.08 -6.02 18.06
N VAL A 24 28.36 -5.08 18.96
CA VAL A 24 29.38 -4.04 18.72
C VAL A 24 30.32 -3.96 19.92
N THR A 25 31.62 -3.85 19.64
CA THR A 25 32.66 -3.66 20.66
C THR A 25 32.71 -2.19 21.09
N GLU A 26 33.02 -1.92 22.35
CA GLU A 26 33.15 -0.55 22.91
C GLU A 26 34.01 0.39 22.08
N VAL A 27 35.14 -0.10 21.53
CA VAL A 27 36.06 0.71 20.71
C VAL A 27 35.38 1.27 19.45
N VAL A 28 34.54 0.46 18.79
CA VAL A 28 33.80 0.89 17.59
C VAL A 28 32.63 1.80 17.97
N LEU A 29 32.00 1.56 19.13
CA LEU A 29 30.90 2.39 19.61
C LEU A 29 31.33 3.84 19.85
N ASP A 30 32.52 4.08 20.41
CA ASP A 30 32.99 5.44 20.70
C ASP A 30 33.10 6.33 19.44
N GLU A 31 33.51 5.77 18.30
CA GLU A 31 33.59 6.50 17.04
C GLU A 31 32.19 6.83 16.51
N LEU A 32 31.26 5.87 16.56
CA LEU A 32 29.88 6.06 16.11
C LEU A 32 29.10 7.03 17.01
N VAL A 33 29.37 7.02 18.33
CA VAL A 33 28.78 7.96 19.29
C VAL A 33 29.20 9.39 18.96
N LYS A 34 30.49 9.62 18.67
CA LYS A 34 30.99 10.96 18.25
C LYS A 34 30.30 11.45 16.99
N CYS A 35 29.98 10.56 16.05
CA CYS A 35 29.21 10.94 14.86
C CYS A 35 27.81 11.44 15.24
N ILE A 36 27.11 10.76 16.15
CA ILE A 36 25.76 11.16 16.60
C ILE A 36 25.80 12.48 17.37
N GLU A 37 26.75 12.65 18.29
CA GLU A 37 26.93 13.88 19.06
C GLU A 37 27.18 15.09 18.14
N GLY A 38 27.92 14.88 17.04
CA GLY A 38 28.18 15.90 16.03
C GLY A 38 26.95 16.39 15.26
N ILE A 39 25.84 15.65 15.24
CA ILE A 39 24.62 16.03 14.51
C ILE A 39 23.84 17.15 15.23
N GLN A 40 24.00 17.26 16.57
CA GLN A 40 23.33 18.26 17.43
C GLN A 40 21.80 18.23 17.37
N ILE A 41 21.22 17.09 17.75
CA ILE A 41 19.76 16.84 17.77
C ILE A 41 19.25 16.54 19.18
N PRO A 42 18.00 16.90 19.52
CA PRO A 42 17.48 16.83 20.89
C PRO A 42 17.34 15.40 21.44
N TYR A 43 17.35 14.38 20.58
CA TYR A 43 17.26 12.97 20.94
C TYR A 43 18.57 12.20 20.72
N ALA A 44 19.72 12.90 20.64
CA ALA A 44 21.03 12.27 20.49
C ALA A 44 21.30 11.21 21.56
N GLU A 45 20.98 11.49 22.83
CA GLU A 45 21.18 10.53 23.94
C GLU A 45 20.35 9.27 23.76
N GLN A 46 19.08 9.41 23.38
CA GLN A 46 18.22 8.26 23.09
C GLN A 46 18.81 7.41 21.95
N TRP A 47 19.28 8.06 20.88
CA TRP A 47 19.90 7.37 19.75
C TRP A 47 21.20 6.65 20.16
N ILE A 48 22.05 7.29 20.96
CA ILE A 48 23.28 6.67 21.49
C ILE A 48 22.96 5.43 22.34
N GLN A 49 21.93 5.49 23.18
CA GLN A 49 21.50 4.35 23.98
C GLN A 49 21.01 3.18 23.13
N GLU A 50 20.22 3.46 22.09
CA GLU A 50 19.74 2.46 21.13
C GLU A 50 20.87 1.85 20.30
N LEU A 51 21.84 2.68 19.89
CA LEU A 51 23.05 2.23 19.21
C LEU A 51 23.87 1.26 20.09
N ARG A 52 24.10 1.61 21.36
CA ARG A 52 24.76 0.75 22.35
C ARG A 52 23.97 -0.53 22.61
N ALA A 53 22.64 -0.46 22.56
CA ALA A 53 21.76 -1.62 22.68
C ALA A 53 21.76 -2.52 21.44
N GLY A 54 22.45 -2.14 20.36
CA GLY A 54 22.61 -2.93 19.15
C GLY A 54 21.40 -2.87 18.21
N THR A 55 20.50 -1.89 18.32
CA THR A 55 19.23 -1.89 17.56
C THR A 55 19.42 -1.49 16.11
N MET A 56 18.74 -2.20 15.20
CA MET A 56 18.91 -1.99 13.75
C MET A 56 18.52 -0.58 13.32
N ASP A 57 17.45 -0.02 13.88
CA ASP A 57 16.99 1.34 13.61
C ASP A 57 18.10 2.38 13.87
N ALA A 58 18.84 2.23 14.99
CA ALA A 58 19.94 3.14 15.33
C ALA A 58 21.08 3.09 14.30
N PHE A 59 21.45 1.89 13.83
CA PHE A 59 22.47 1.72 12.79
C PHE A 59 22.01 2.20 11.42
N VAL A 60 20.77 1.91 11.03
CA VAL A 60 20.17 2.38 9.77
C VAL A 60 20.12 3.91 9.77
N THR A 61 19.65 4.52 10.85
CA THR A 61 19.61 5.98 11.02
C THR A 61 21.00 6.59 10.88
N LEU A 62 22.02 5.96 11.49
CA LEU A 62 23.40 6.46 11.44
C LEU A 62 23.94 6.38 10.03
N LEU A 63 23.80 5.22 9.40
CA LEU A 63 24.21 5.05 8.02
C LEU A 63 23.54 6.06 7.09
N LEU A 64 22.23 6.28 7.23
CA LEU A 64 21.51 7.25 6.41
C LEU A 64 21.99 8.69 6.63
N SER A 65 22.25 9.10 7.87
CA SER A 65 22.77 10.43 8.19
C SER A 65 24.13 10.74 7.52
N GLN A 66 24.90 9.70 7.20
CA GLN A 66 26.22 9.82 6.58
C GLN A 66 26.17 9.75 5.03
N LEU A 67 24.98 9.64 4.42
CA LEU A 67 24.82 9.42 2.98
C LEU A 67 24.02 10.56 2.29
N PRO A 68 24.55 11.79 2.23
CA PRO A 68 23.84 12.95 1.66
C PRO A 68 23.50 12.80 0.16
N SER A 69 24.31 12.03 -0.58
CA SER A 69 24.14 11.83 -2.03
C SER A 69 23.33 10.59 -2.40
N LEU A 70 22.63 9.99 -1.42
CA LEU A 70 21.85 8.79 -1.65
C LEU A 70 20.69 9.07 -2.62
N ARG A 71 20.60 8.27 -3.69
CA ARG A 71 19.52 8.38 -4.68
C ARG A 71 18.38 7.38 -4.51
N ARG A 72 18.70 6.19 -3.98
CA ARG A 72 17.77 5.09 -3.83
C ARG A 72 17.98 4.41 -2.50
N LEU A 73 16.90 4.15 -1.77
CA LEU A 73 16.90 3.46 -0.49
C LEU A 73 15.94 2.28 -0.57
N TYR A 74 16.46 1.08 -0.31
CA TYR A 74 15.65 -0.11 -0.07
C TYR A 74 15.98 -0.66 1.32
N LEU A 75 14.95 -0.79 2.16
CA LEU A 75 15.00 -1.42 3.49
C LEU A 75 14.08 -2.64 3.49
N GLY A 76 14.66 -3.83 3.68
CA GLY A 76 13.92 -5.07 3.86
C GLY A 76 13.30 -5.21 5.27
N LYS A 77 12.53 -6.28 5.48
CA LYS A 77 11.73 -6.53 6.71
C LYS A 77 12.52 -6.34 8.01
N ASN A 78 13.74 -6.86 8.10
CA ASN A 78 14.55 -6.77 9.32
C ASN A 78 15.08 -5.36 9.62
N PHE A 79 15.23 -4.53 8.60
CA PHE A 79 15.73 -3.14 8.73
C PHE A 79 14.59 -2.11 8.85
N ALA A 80 13.37 -2.50 8.48
CA ALA A 80 12.18 -1.65 8.52
C ALA A 80 11.31 -1.86 9.77
N ARG A 81 11.44 -2.99 10.48
CA ARG A 81 10.58 -3.35 11.61
C ARG A 81 10.56 -2.28 12.72
N GLU A 82 11.72 -1.73 13.05
CA GLU A 82 11.89 -0.61 13.96
C GLU A 82 12.42 0.56 13.13
N SER A 83 11.66 1.67 13.06
CA SER A 83 11.96 2.79 12.18
C SER A 83 11.76 4.15 12.86
N ARG A 84 11.70 4.16 14.20
CA ARG A 84 11.36 5.34 14.99
C ARG A 84 12.47 6.38 14.96
N LEU A 85 13.72 5.98 15.19
CA LEU A 85 14.87 6.87 15.10
C LEU A 85 15.03 7.42 13.69
N MET A 86 14.84 6.57 12.67
CA MET A 86 14.83 7.02 11.27
C MET A 86 13.73 8.06 11.04
N GLY A 87 12.52 7.82 11.53
CA GLY A 87 11.39 8.76 11.43
C GLY A 87 11.66 10.09 12.14
N MET A 88 12.26 10.04 13.34
CA MET A 88 12.68 11.24 14.09
C MET A 88 13.75 12.03 13.33
N MET A 89 14.77 11.35 12.79
CA MET A 89 15.82 11.95 11.96
C MET A 89 15.23 12.63 10.72
N LEU A 90 14.37 11.93 9.97
CA LEU A 90 13.73 12.49 8.78
C LEU A 90 12.85 13.69 9.11
N ARG A 91 12.10 13.65 10.23
CA ARG A 91 11.31 14.79 10.70
C ARG A 91 12.18 16.00 11.00
N SER A 92 13.27 15.82 11.75
CA SER A 92 14.18 16.92 12.08
C SER A 92 14.90 17.47 10.85
N ALA A 93 15.20 16.62 9.86
CA ALA A 93 15.87 17.01 8.62
C ALA A 93 14.95 17.71 7.61
N LEU A 94 13.67 17.32 7.55
CA LEU A 94 12.76 17.70 6.45
C LEU A 94 11.56 18.54 6.88
N CYS A 95 11.13 18.46 8.14
CA CYS A 95 9.89 19.06 8.63
C CYS A 95 10.12 20.20 9.63
N GLU A 96 11.24 20.16 10.36
CA GLU A 96 11.59 21.14 11.40
C GLU A 96 12.57 22.19 10.86
N GLU A 97 12.35 23.46 11.22
CA GLU A 97 13.30 24.55 10.97
C GLU A 97 14.43 24.50 12.01
N SER A 98 15.16 23.38 12.09
CA SER A 98 16.30 23.28 13.00
C SER A 98 17.48 24.05 12.44
N GLN A 99 17.67 25.30 12.89
CA GLN A 99 18.77 26.16 12.42
C GLN A 99 20.18 25.64 12.76
N ASN A 100 20.28 24.63 13.63
CA ASN A 100 21.55 24.15 14.19
C ASN A 100 21.81 22.65 13.98
N SER A 101 20.94 21.89 13.29
CA SER A 101 21.23 20.47 13.05
C SER A 101 22.11 20.29 11.81
N HIS A 102 23.07 19.36 11.88
CA HIS A 102 23.94 19.01 10.75
C HIS A 102 23.37 17.87 9.90
N LEU A 103 22.04 17.70 9.91
CA LEU A 103 21.36 16.65 9.17
C LEU A 103 21.33 16.93 7.66
N THR A 104 21.45 15.86 6.88
CA THR A 104 21.36 15.94 5.42
C THR A 104 19.92 16.12 4.99
N SER A 105 19.66 17.02 4.05
CA SER A 105 18.31 17.25 3.48
C SER A 105 17.90 16.24 2.41
N PHE A 106 18.73 15.20 2.16
CA PHE A 106 18.47 14.11 1.21
C PHE A 106 18.03 14.59 -0.18
N THR A 107 18.65 15.67 -0.69
CA THR A 107 18.24 16.37 -1.92
C THR A 107 18.29 15.51 -3.19
N HIS A 108 19.03 14.41 -3.14
CA HIS A 108 19.21 13.48 -4.25
C HIS A 108 18.34 12.22 -4.16
N LEU A 109 17.61 12.01 -3.07
CA LEU A 109 16.84 10.79 -2.84
C LEU A 109 15.56 10.79 -3.69
N GLN A 110 15.46 9.83 -4.61
CA GLN A 110 14.43 9.72 -5.64
C GLN A 110 13.52 8.50 -5.45
N ASP A 111 14.03 7.42 -4.87
CA ASP A 111 13.31 6.16 -4.69
C ASP A 111 13.50 5.67 -3.25
N VAL A 112 12.38 5.46 -2.55
CA VAL A 112 12.37 4.91 -1.20
C VAL A 112 11.41 3.73 -1.14
N SER A 113 11.95 2.57 -0.78
CA SER A 113 11.19 1.34 -0.54
C SER A 113 11.48 0.84 0.87
N VAL A 114 10.49 0.92 1.76
CA VAL A 114 10.56 0.43 3.14
C VAL A 114 9.56 -0.71 3.29
N VAL A 115 10.07 -1.94 3.33
CA VAL A 115 9.26 -3.15 3.37
C VAL A 115 9.09 -3.58 4.83
N TYR A 116 7.99 -3.18 5.46
CA TYR A 116 7.67 -3.62 6.81
C TYR A 116 7.30 -5.11 6.85
N PRO A 117 7.61 -5.82 7.96
CA PRO A 117 7.01 -7.11 8.21
C PRO A 117 5.47 -6.99 8.30
N GLY A 118 4.76 -8.10 8.10
CA GLY A 118 3.32 -8.14 8.31
C GLY A 118 2.97 -7.76 9.75
N LEU A 119 1.77 -7.20 9.96
CA LEU A 119 1.32 -6.92 11.32
C LEU A 119 1.15 -8.25 12.06
N GLY A 120 1.91 -8.43 13.13
CA GLY A 120 1.80 -9.61 13.97
C GLY A 120 0.42 -9.76 14.61
N LEU A 121 0.02 -10.99 14.94
CA LEU A 121 -1.28 -11.26 15.58
C LEU A 121 -1.44 -10.49 16.88
N HIS A 122 -2.63 -9.94 17.13
CA HIS A 122 -2.96 -9.19 18.33
C HIS A 122 -2.06 -7.99 18.60
N ILE A 123 -1.39 -7.41 17.59
CA ILE A 123 -0.45 -6.29 17.79
C ILE A 123 -1.05 -5.13 18.60
N ARG A 124 -2.35 -4.85 18.43
CA ARG A 124 -3.09 -3.81 19.18
C ARG A 124 -3.28 -4.10 20.66
N ARG A 125 -3.10 -5.34 21.10
CA ARG A 125 -3.06 -5.68 22.54
C ARG A 125 -1.72 -5.33 23.19
N PHE A 126 -0.66 -5.16 22.38
CA PHE A 126 0.71 -4.94 22.88
C PHE A 126 1.19 -3.51 22.66
N THR A 127 0.69 -2.84 21.62
CA THR A 127 1.10 -1.48 21.31
C THR A 127 0.03 -0.72 20.52
N ASP A 128 -0.19 0.53 20.93
CA ASP A 128 -0.96 1.52 20.17
C ASP A 128 -0.07 2.37 19.26
N VAL A 129 1.26 2.14 19.28
CA VAL A 129 2.21 2.88 18.44
C VAL A 129 1.93 2.58 16.96
N ARG A 130 1.78 3.65 16.19
CA ARG A 130 1.57 3.64 14.74
C ARG A 130 2.82 4.18 14.06
N ASN A 131 3.21 3.58 12.94
CA ASN A 131 4.37 4.05 12.17
C ASN A 131 4.06 5.32 11.34
N THR A 132 2.82 5.79 11.32
CA THR A 132 2.38 6.93 10.48
C THR A 132 3.30 8.13 10.67
N ALA A 133 3.56 8.51 11.92
CA ALA A 133 4.39 9.66 12.23
C ALA A 133 5.82 9.51 11.68
N ASP A 134 6.36 8.29 11.63
CA ASP A 134 7.72 7.99 11.20
C ASP A 134 7.85 7.90 9.68
N VAL A 135 6.76 7.62 8.98
CA VAL A 135 6.73 7.43 7.53
C VAL A 135 6.35 8.71 6.77
N LEU A 136 5.46 9.54 7.32
CA LEU A 136 5.01 10.78 6.65
C LEU A 136 6.14 11.77 6.28
N PRO A 137 7.28 11.88 7.00
CA PRO A 137 8.40 12.70 6.57
C PRO A 137 8.94 12.37 5.17
N LEU A 138 8.76 11.13 4.67
CA LEU A 138 9.20 10.76 3.32
C LEU A 138 8.57 11.61 2.22
N PHE A 139 7.36 12.14 2.44
CA PHE A 139 6.66 13.00 1.47
C PHE A 139 7.26 14.41 1.38
N TYR A 140 8.13 14.80 2.32
CA TYR A 140 8.85 16.09 2.29
C TYR A 140 10.18 16.01 1.52
N LEU A 141 10.59 14.83 1.07
CA LEU A 141 11.82 14.67 0.29
C LEU A 141 11.73 15.46 -1.03
N PRO A 142 12.68 16.36 -1.32
CA PRO A 142 12.53 17.34 -2.40
C PRO A 142 12.66 16.75 -3.81
N SER A 143 13.28 15.58 -3.93
CA SER A 143 13.49 14.90 -5.22
C SER A 143 12.79 13.54 -5.32
N ILE A 144 11.89 13.22 -4.39
CA ILE A 144 11.24 11.91 -4.36
C ILE A 144 10.34 11.71 -5.57
N GLU A 145 10.55 10.60 -6.26
CA GLU A 145 9.80 10.19 -7.46
C GLU A 145 8.93 8.97 -7.17
N GLN A 146 9.40 8.08 -6.26
CA GLN A 146 8.73 6.84 -5.90
C GLN A 146 8.81 6.56 -4.41
N ILE A 147 7.66 6.20 -3.81
CA ILE A 147 7.58 5.73 -2.42
C ILE A 147 6.87 4.38 -2.40
N ARG A 148 7.47 3.39 -1.74
CA ARG A 148 6.85 2.12 -1.37
C ARG A 148 6.96 1.92 0.13
N THR A 149 5.84 1.84 0.83
CA THR A 149 5.84 1.73 2.29
C THR A 149 4.51 1.23 2.86
N LEU A 150 4.51 0.88 4.13
CA LEU A 150 3.31 0.63 4.92
C LEU A 150 3.01 1.88 5.75
N VAL A 151 1.78 2.36 5.73
CA VAL A 151 1.34 3.49 6.58
C VAL A 151 0.16 3.01 7.42
N ASP A 152 0.34 2.98 8.72
CA ASP A 152 -0.72 2.65 9.67
C ASP A 152 -1.72 3.83 9.81
N ASN A 153 -2.87 3.57 10.42
CA ASN A 153 -3.98 4.49 10.53
C ASN A 153 -3.96 5.20 11.88
N PRO A 154 -3.64 6.51 11.92
CA PRO A 154 -3.61 7.26 13.16
C PRO A 154 -5.03 7.68 13.56
N ALA A 155 -5.23 8.00 14.83
CA ALA A 155 -6.51 8.54 15.29
C ALA A 155 -6.82 9.91 14.68
N THR A 156 -5.78 10.73 14.52
CA THR A 156 -5.84 12.00 13.80
C THR A 156 -4.72 11.99 12.78
N PHE A 157 -5.07 12.07 11.50
CA PHE A 157 -4.08 12.22 10.44
C PHE A 157 -3.53 13.65 10.46
N MET A 158 -2.23 13.80 10.68
CA MET A 158 -1.55 15.10 10.65
C MET A 158 -0.20 14.98 9.98
N TRP A 159 0.09 15.92 9.08
CA TRP A 159 1.42 16.05 8.52
C TRP A 159 2.42 16.50 9.59
N PRO A 160 3.67 15.96 9.57
CA PRO A 160 4.67 16.25 10.58
C PRO A 160 5.26 17.67 10.51
N GLY A 161 5.17 18.35 9.36
CA GLY A 161 5.63 19.74 9.21
C GLY A 161 4.52 20.76 9.48
N LYS A 162 4.90 22.04 9.64
CA LYS A 162 3.95 23.16 9.83
C LYS A 162 2.93 23.29 8.69
N CYS A 163 3.35 22.94 7.48
CA CYS A 163 2.53 22.91 6.28
C CYS A 163 2.55 21.52 5.66
N PRO A 164 1.47 21.09 4.97
CA PRO A 164 1.49 19.87 4.17
C PRO A 164 2.63 19.88 3.14
N PRO A 165 3.19 18.71 2.78
CA PRO A 165 4.29 18.63 1.83
C PRO A 165 3.84 18.97 0.40
N ILE A 166 4.81 19.31 -0.47
CA ILE A 166 4.59 19.53 -1.90
C ILE A 166 5.50 18.58 -2.70
N PRO A 167 5.15 17.29 -2.80
CA PRO A 167 5.96 16.28 -3.47
C PRO A 167 5.82 16.38 -5.00
N SER A 168 6.33 17.47 -5.58
CA SER A 168 6.12 17.83 -7.00
C SER A 168 6.68 16.82 -8.02
N LYS A 169 7.66 15.99 -7.63
CA LYS A 169 8.25 14.96 -8.49
C LYS A 169 7.68 13.56 -8.26
N LEU A 170 6.85 13.37 -7.23
CA LEU A 170 6.33 12.06 -6.87
C LEU A 170 5.33 11.60 -7.94
N THR A 171 5.66 10.51 -8.63
CA THR A 171 4.84 9.97 -9.72
C THR A 171 4.34 8.56 -9.45
N SER A 172 4.97 7.83 -8.52
CA SER A 172 4.58 6.47 -8.15
C SER A 172 4.47 6.30 -6.64
N LEU A 173 3.40 5.65 -6.19
CA LEU A 173 3.12 5.42 -4.79
C LEU A 173 2.60 3.99 -4.60
N ASP A 174 3.25 3.22 -3.72
CA ASP A 174 2.84 1.88 -3.29
C ASP A 174 2.60 1.90 -1.78
N LEU A 175 1.33 1.84 -1.38
CA LEU A 175 0.90 1.95 0.01
C LEU A 175 0.20 0.69 0.46
N ARG A 176 0.56 0.23 1.65
CA ARG A 176 -0.11 -0.85 2.37
C ARG A 176 -0.74 -0.33 3.67
N MET A 177 -1.83 -0.97 4.10
CA MET A 177 -2.57 -0.74 5.36
C MET A 177 -3.36 0.56 5.48
N LEU A 178 -2.96 1.64 4.80
CA LEU A 178 -3.63 2.92 4.93
C LEU A 178 -5.08 2.81 4.46
N ARG A 179 -6.03 3.22 5.29
CA ARG A 179 -7.47 3.16 5.02
C ARG A 179 -7.97 4.38 4.25
N GLU A 180 -9.14 4.23 3.68
CA GLU A 180 -9.92 5.29 3.06
C GLU A 180 -10.20 6.43 4.07
N GLY A 181 -10.14 7.68 3.60
CA GLY A 181 -10.07 8.90 4.42
C GLY A 181 -8.62 9.38 4.59
N PRO A 182 -7.77 8.71 5.39
CA PRO A 182 -6.34 8.99 5.45
C PRO A 182 -5.62 8.85 4.09
N LEU A 183 -6.04 7.90 3.25
CA LEU A 183 -5.56 7.82 1.86
C LEU A 183 -5.85 9.12 1.10
N GLY A 184 -7.06 9.65 1.18
CA GLY A 184 -7.42 10.95 0.59
C GLY A 184 -6.54 12.10 1.08
N GLN A 185 -6.15 12.12 2.36
CA GLN A 185 -5.22 13.12 2.88
C GLN A 185 -3.85 13.05 2.20
N VAL A 186 -3.32 11.84 1.97
CA VAL A 186 -2.09 11.64 1.19
C VAL A 186 -2.28 12.07 -0.27
N LEU A 187 -3.36 11.63 -0.91
CA LEU A 187 -3.61 11.94 -2.32
C LEU A 187 -3.85 13.44 -2.58
N SER A 188 -4.37 14.17 -1.59
CA SER A 188 -4.63 15.61 -1.68
C SER A 188 -3.36 16.46 -1.94
N VAL A 189 -2.20 15.96 -1.49
CA VAL A 189 -0.88 16.62 -1.67
C VAL A 189 -0.08 16.02 -2.82
N THR A 190 -0.38 14.79 -3.27
CA THR A 190 0.32 14.11 -4.36
C THR A 190 -0.37 14.32 -5.72
N ARG A 191 -0.70 15.56 -6.07
CA ARG A 191 -1.54 15.85 -7.26
C ARG A 191 -0.89 15.49 -8.60
N GLY A 192 0.42 15.26 -8.63
CA GLY A 192 1.17 14.81 -9.82
C GLY A 192 1.26 13.29 -9.98
N LEU A 193 0.62 12.51 -9.09
CA LEU A 193 0.73 11.06 -9.06
C LEU A 193 0.18 10.42 -10.33
N ARG A 194 0.95 9.49 -10.91
CA ARG A 194 0.58 8.75 -12.13
C ARG A 194 0.25 7.30 -11.84
N LYS A 195 0.94 6.70 -10.87
CA LYS A 195 0.79 5.30 -10.49
C LYS A 195 0.47 5.18 -9.01
N LEU A 196 -0.62 4.51 -8.69
CA LEU A 196 -1.00 4.15 -7.33
C LEU A 196 -1.16 2.63 -7.25
N LYS A 197 -0.38 2.00 -6.38
CA LYS A 197 -0.65 0.67 -5.86
C LYS A 197 -1.10 0.82 -4.41
N TRP A 198 -2.26 0.25 -4.09
CA TRP A 198 -2.86 0.35 -2.78
C TRP A 198 -3.34 -1.01 -2.31
N ASP A 199 -2.81 -1.46 -1.18
CA ASP A 199 -3.15 -2.72 -0.55
C ASP A 199 -4.06 -2.49 0.66
N TRP A 200 -5.35 -2.76 0.45
CA TRP A 200 -6.37 -2.77 1.48
C TRP A 200 -6.21 -4.04 2.32
N TYR A 201 -6.08 -3.90 3.63
CA TYR A 201 -5.85 -5.04 4.51
C TYR A 201 -6.74 -4.95 5.75
N TYR A 202 -7.27 -6.11 6.15
CA TYR A 202 -8.06 -6.25 7.37
C TYR A 202 -7.83 -7.59 8.05
N ARG A 203 -7.84 -7.58 9.38
CA ARG A 203 -7.84 -8.76 10.24
C ARG A 203 -8.61 -8.42 11.52
N GLU A 204 -9.32 -9.37 12.09
CA GLU A 204 -10.23 -9.09 13.22
C GLU A 204 -9.51 -8.51 14.44
N ASP A 205 -8.31 -9.00 14.77
CA ASP A 205 -7.51 -8.53 15.92
C ASP A 205 -6.86 -7.15 15.74
N ILE A 206 -6.86 -6.60 14.53
CA ILE A 206 -6.41 -5.22 14.27
C ILE A 206 -7.58 -4.24 14.14
N LYS A 207 -8.83 -4.73 14.30
CA LYS A 207 -10.03 -3.89 14.24
C LYS A 207 -9.96 -2.81 15.32
N ASP A 208 -10.20 -1.58 14.89
CA ASP A 208 -10.33 -0.41 15.75
C ASP A 208 -11.28 0.61 15.10
N HIS A 209 -11.27 1.86 15.58
CA HIS A 209 -12.14 2.92 15.06
C HIS A 209 -11.80 3.34 13.61
N PHE A 210 -10.61 2.98 13.11
CA PHE A 210 -10.05 3.42 11.82
C PHE A 210 -9.85 2.25 10.87
N VAL A 211 -9.51 1.07 11.39
CA VAL A 211 -9.37 -0.17 10.63
C VAL A 211 -10.60 -1.03 10.87
N THR A 212 -11.46 -1.12 9.87
CA THR A 212 -12.74 -1.84 9.95
C THR A 212 -12.88 -2.89 8.84
N ASP A 213 -13.87 -3.74 9.02
CA ASP A 213 -14.42 -4.72 8.07
C ASP A 213 -15.19 -4.09 6.90
N ILE A 214 -15.26 -2.76 6.84
CA ILE A 214 -16.04 -2.06 5.82
C ILE A 214 -15.12 -1.61 4.69
N ILE A 215 -15.48 -1.89 3.44
CA ILE A 215 -14.91 -1.25 2.25
C ILE A 215 -15.84 -0.13 1.82
N ASN A 216 -15.50 1.12 2.18
CA ASN A 216 -16.32 2.28 1.83
C ASN A 216 -15.96 2.83 0.44
N LEU A 217 -16.70 2.39 -0.57
CA LEU A 217 -16.50 2.70 -1.99
C LEU A 217 -16.69 4.19 -2.32
N ASP A 218 -17.59 4.88 -1.61
CA ASP A 218 -17.81 6.32 -1.80
C ASP A 218 -16.63 7.12 -1.25
N GLN A 219 -16.08 6.71 -0.09
CA GLN A 219 -14.88 7.34 0.46
C GLN A 219 -13.66 7.08 -0.42
N ILE A 220 -13.51 5.86 -0.97
CA ILE A 220 -12.44 5.56 -1.93
C ILE A 220 -12.58 6.45 -3.17
N ALA A 221 -13.80 6.64 -3.68
CA ALA A 221 -14.06 7.54 -4.82
C ALA A 221 -13.66 8.99 -4.50
N ALA A 222 -14.03 9.46 -3.30
CA ALA A 222 -13.68 10.80 -2.82
C ALA A 222 -12.17 10.97 -2.69
N ASP A 223 -11.47 9.99 -2.13
CA ASP A 223 -10.01 10.01 -1.97
C ASP A 223 -9.29 10.05 -3.33
N LEU A 224 -9.69 9.19 -4.26
CA LEU A 224 -9.09 9.10 -5.60
C LEU A 224 -9.40 10.35 -6.46
N SER A 225 -10.47 11.09 -6.16
CA SER A 225 -10.82 12.32 -6.89
C SER A 225 -9.70 13.37 -6.84
N HIS A 226 -8.84 13.35 -5.82
CA HIS A 226 -7.71 14.26 -5.71
C HIS A 226 -6.65 14.08 -6.81
N VAL A 227 -6.61 12.91 -7.45
CA VAL A 227 -5.63 12.54 -8.48
C VAL A 227 -6.29 12.15 -9.81
N GLN A 228 -7.59 12.43 -9.98
CA GLN A 228 -8.36 12.06 -11.18
C GLN A 228 -7.78 12.64 -12.50
N GLU A 229 -7.10 13.80 -12.42
CA GLU A 229 -6.50 14.51 -13.55
C GLU A 229 -5.11 13.98 -13.94
N THR A 230 -4.51 13.08 -13.15
CA THR A 230 -3.10 12.67 -13.31
C THR A 230 -2.88 11.16 -13.24
N LEU A 231 -3.71 10.44 -12.49
CA LEU A 231 -3.59 9.00 -12.29
C LEU A 231 -3.88 8.23 -13.59
N THR A 232 -2.89 7.48 -14.07
CA THR A 232 -2.97 6.66 -15.28
C THR A 232 -3.00 5.16 -14.98
N ASP A 233 -2.44 4.75 -13.85
CA ASP A 233 -2.32 3.36 -13.43
C ASP A 233 -2.78 3.22 -11.97
N LEU A 234 -3.79 2.38 -11.75
CA LEU A 234 -4.33 2.08 -10.42
C LEU A 234 -4.32 0.56 -10.22
N THR A 235 -3.67 0.12 -9.16
CA THR A 235 -3.74 -1.25 -8.66
C THR A 235 -4.28 -1.23 -7.24
N ILE A 236 -5.42 -1.86 -7.02
CA ILE A 236 -5.96 -2.14 -5.70
C ILE A 236 -5.84 -3.64 -5.44
N THR A 237 -5.20 -3.99 -4.33
CA THR A 237 -5.22 -5.34 -3.77
C THR A 237 -6.00 -5.32 -2.48
N ALA A 238 -6.58 -6.47 -2.11
CA ALA A 238 -7.36 -6.59 -0.90
C ALA A 238 -7.10 -7.93 -0.22
N ALA A 239 -6.72 -7.90 1.05
CA ALA A 239 -6.40 -9.11 1.78
C ALA A 239 -7.08 -9.13 3.15
N THR A 240 -7.53 -10.33 3.52
CA THR A 240 -8.03 -10.66 4.85
C THR A 240 -7.30 -11.88 5.36
N ASP A 241 -6.86 -11.84 6.60
CA ASP A 241 -6.18 -12.97 7.24
C ASP A 241 -7.04 -13.57 8.36
N LEU A 242 -6.77 -14.82 8.72
CA LEU A 242 -7.35 -15.46 9.89
C LEU A 242 -6.75 -14.88 11.18
N ALA A 243 -7.59 -14.60 12.17
CA ALA A 243 -7.10 -14.45 13.54
C ALA A 243 -6.66 -15.82 14.09
N GLU A 244 -5.81 -15.84 15.13
CA GLU A 244 -5.14 -17.04 15.69
C GLU A 244 -6.07 -18.24 15.99
N SER A 245 -7.37 -18.00 16.16
CA SER A 245 -8.38 -19.01 16.47
C SER A 245 -9.64 -18.92 15.60
N ALA A 246 -9.62 -18.15 14.51
CA ALA A 246 -10.80 -17.98 13.67
C ALA A 246 -10.95 -19.17 12.71
N PRO A 247 -12.11 -19.85 12.67
CA PRO A 247 -12.36 -20.96 11.75
C PRO A 247 -12.55 -20.49 10.30
N GLU A 248 -12.92 -19.22 10.10
CA GLU A 248 -13.26 -18.61 8.82
C GLU A 248 -12.60 -17.23 8.72
N HIS A 249 -12.40 -16.73 7.49
CA HIS A 249 -11.97 -15.35 7.27
C HIS A 249 -13.01 -14.37 7.83
N PRO A 250 -12.57 -13.20 8.33
CA PRO A 250 -13.51 -12.24 8.86
C PRO A 250 -14.39 -11.71 7.73
N GLU A 251 -15.69 -11.58 8.00
CA GLU A 251 -16.67 -11.00 7.08
C GLU A 251 -16.27 -9.56 6.72
N VAL A 252 -16.40 -9.23 5.44
CA VAL A 252 -16.13 -7.89 4.91
C VAL A 252 -17.36 -7.41 4.15
N ILE A 253 -17.75 -6.15 4.37
CA ILE A 253 -18.94 -5.56 3.73
C ILE A 253 -18.58 -4.36 2.86
N PHE A 254 -19.23 -4.25 1.70
CA PHE A 254 -19.16 -3.05 0.89
C PHE A 254 -20.17 -2.02 1.35
N HIS A 255 -19.75 -0.75 1.40
CA HIS A 255 -20.62 0.40 1.63
C HIS A 255 -20.45 1.43 0.52
N GLY A 256 -21.55 2.04 0.08
CA GLY A 256 -21.55 3.07 -0.95
C GLY A 256 -21.74 2.55 -2.37
N SER A 257 -21.50 3.42 -3.34
CA SER A 257 -21.71 3.17 -4.76
C SER A 257 -20.49 2.53 -5.41
N PHE A 258 -20.69 1.52 -6.25
CA PHE A 258 -19.64 0.91 -7.08
C PHE A 258 -19.29 1.74 -8.33
N LYS A 259 -19.45 3.07 -8.24
CA LYS A 259 -18.98 4.04 -9.24
C LYS A 259 -17.61 4.60 -8.89
N THR A 260 -16.85 3.90 -8.04
CA THR A 260 -15.56 4.34 -7.48
C THR A 260 -14.59 4.85 -8.53
N PHE A 261 -14.55 4.21 -9.71
CA PHE A 261 -13.56 4.51 -10.74
C PHE A 261 -14.09 5.39 -11.87
N SER A 262 -15.40 5.62 -11.95
CA SER A 262 -16.03 6.26 -13.12
C SER A 262 -15.53 7.70 -13.35
N GLY A 263 -15.09 8.37 -12.27
CA GLY A 263 -14.54 9.73 -12.30
C GLY A 263 -13.07 9.81 -12.72
N LEU A 264 -12.35 8.69 -12.85
CA LEU A 264 -10.92 8.67 -13.15
C LEU A 264 -10.67 8.73 -14.66
N HIS A 265 -10.95 9.88 -15.28
CA HIS A 265 -10.89 10.02 -16.74
C HIS A 265 -9.48 9.88 -17.32
N MET A 266 -8.41 10.03 -16.54
CA MET A 266 -7.05 9.80 -17.04
C MET A 266 -6.59 8.35 -16.92
N LEU A 267 -7.37 7.50 -16.26
CA LEU A 267 -7.01 6.11 -15.98
C LEU A 267 -6.98 5.28 -17.26
N LYS A 268 -5.87 4.55 -17.45
CA LYS A 268 -5.64 3.66 -18.57
C LYS A 268 -5.55 2.21 -18.12
N ASN A 269 -4.91 1.95 -17.00
CA ASN A 269 -4.70 0.62 -16.46
C ASN A 269 -5.37 0.54 -15.09
N LEU A 270 -6.35 -0.36 -14.96
CA LEU A 270 -7.03 -0.63 -13.70
C LEU A 270 -6.80 -2.09 -13.33
N GLU A 271 -6.24 -2.34 -12.15
CA GLU A 271 -6.18 -3.67 -11.53
C GLU A 271 -6.94 -3.64 -10.21
N VAL A 272 -7.97 -4.46 -10.06
CA VAL A 272 -8.83 -4.48 -8.87
C VAL A 272 -9.36 -5.88 -8.58
N PRO A 273 -9.77 -6.17 -7.34
CA PRO A 273 -10.53 -7.38 -7.04
C PRO A 273 -11.86 -7.39 -7.78
N ILE A 274 -12.30 -8.55 -8.26
CA ILE A 274 -13.63 -8.72 -8.90
C ILE A 274 -14.72 -8.14 -8.00
N ALA A 275 -14.59 -8.33 -6.69
CA ALA A 275 -15.53 -7.84 -5.69
C ALA A 275 -15.75 -6.32 -5.72
N PHE A 276 -14.72 -5.53 -6.07
CA PHE A 276 -14.83 -4.06 -6.17
C PHE A 276 -15.68 -3.59 -7.36
N LEU A 277 -15.96 -4.46 -8.32
CA LEU A 277 -16.76 -4.14 -9.50
C LEU A 277 -18.08 -4.91 -9.56
N LEU A 278 -18.16 -6.10 -8.98
CA LEU A 278 -19.34 -6.96 -9.11
C LEU A 278 -19.99 -7.34 -7.77
N GLY A 279 -19.38 -7.01 -6.64
CA GLY A 279 -19.80 -7.50 -5.32
C GLY A 279 -19.25 -8.91 -5.03
N PHE A 280 -19.63 -9.51 -3.90
CA PHE A 280 -19.15 -10.85 -3.50
C PHE A 280 -19.88 -12.00 -4.19
N SER A 281 -21.14 -11.79 -4.58
CA SER A 281 -21.96 -12.84 -5.18
C SER A 281 -23.00 -12.30 -6.15
N PRO A 282 -23.56 -13.15 -7.03
CA PRO A 282 -24.73 -12.80 -7.83
C PRO A 282 -26.00 -12.63 -7.02
N SER A 283 -26.07 -13.22 -5.82
CA SER A 283 -27.20 -13.12 -4.88
C SER A 283 -27.22 -11.76 -4.16
N THR A 284 -26.05 -11.13 -4.01
CA THR A 284 -25.86 -9.75 -3.55
C THR A 284 -25.00 -8.97 -4.54
N PRO A 285 -25.45 -8.82 -5.79
CA PRO A 285 -24.63 -8.26 -6.84
C PRO A 285 -24.46 -6.76 -6.62
N ASN A 286 -23.40 -6.23 -7.20
CA ASN A 286 -23.31 -4.80 -7.43
C ASN A 286 -24.60 -4.28 -8.10
N VAL A 287 -25.07 -3.13 -7.63
CA VAL A 287 -26.26 -2.43 -8.11
C VAL A 287 -26.03 -1.72 -9.47
N VAL A 288 -24.78 -1.52 -9.92
CA VAL A 288 -24.45 -0.85 -11.19
C VAL A 288 -23.67 -1.74 -12.17
N GLY A 289 -23.94 -1.58 -13.46
CA GLY A 289 -23.22 -2.30 -14.53
C GLY A 289 -21.78 -1.81 -14.73
N LEU A 290 -20.92 -2.65 -15.33
CA LEU A 290 -19.54 -2.31 -15.66
C LEU A 290 -19.42 -1.07 -16.55
N GLU A 291 -20.43 -0.81 -17.39
CA GLU A 291 -20.55 0.38 -18.23
C GLU A 291 -20.63 1.69 -17.44
N GLU A 292 -21.13 1.65 -16.20
CA GLU A 292 -21.22 2.81 -15.31
C GLU A 292 -20.05 2.86 -14.32
N ALA A 293 -19.53 1.70 -13.91
CA ALA A 293 -18.44 1.60 -12.93
C ALA A 293 -17.07 1.98 -13.51
N LEU A 294 -16.83 1.71 -14.79
CA LEU A 294 -15.51 1.85 -15.41
C LEU A 294 -15.33 3.20 -16.11
N PRO A 295 -14.13 3.83 -15.99
CA PRO A 295 -13.81 5.03 -16.76
C PRO A 295 -13.62 4.75 -18.25
N LYS A 296 -14.01 5.72 -19.08
CA LYS A 296 -14.05 5.56 -20.56
C LYS A 296 -12.68 5.36 -21.22
N ASN A 297 -11.61 5.80 -20.56
CA ASN A 297 -10.26 5.80 -21.13
C ASN A 297 -9.44 4.56 -20.78
N ILE A 298 -10.03 3.58 -20.08
CA ILE A 298 -9.36 2.31 -19.79
C ILE A 298 -8.91 1.64 -21.09
N GLU A 299 -7.64 1.27 -21.10
CA GLU A 299 -6.98 0.45 -22.11
C GLU A 299 -6.86 -0.99 -21.62
N TRP A 300 -6.55 -1.21 -20.34
CA TRP A 300 -6.41 -2.53 -19.74
C TRP A 300 -7.15 -2.63 -18.41
N LEU A 301 -7.99 -3.65 -18.29
CA LEU A 301 -8.64 -4.04 -17.04
C LEU A 301 -8.07 -5.37 -16.56
N THR A 302 -7.50 -5.37 -15.36
CA THR A 302 -7.04 -6.57 -14.67
C THR A 302 -7.96 -6.87 -13.50
N LEU A 303 -8.51 -8.07 -13.46
CA LEU A 303 -9.35 -8.55 -12.38
C LEU A 303 -8.59 -9.60 -11.60
N ASN A 304 -8.50 -9.44 -10.28
CA ASN A 304 -7.87 -10.42 -9.38
C ASN A 304 -8.90 -11.03 -8.42
N GLU A 305 -8.56 -12.20 -7.89
CA GLU A 305 -9.37 -12.97 -6.94
C GLU A 305 -9.10 -12.62 -5.48
N HIS A 306 -8.57 -11.43 -5.22
CA HIS A 306 -8.47 -10.95 -3.85
C HIS A 306 -9.85 -10.94 -3.19
N LEU A 307 -9.89 -11.35 -1.92
CA LEU A 307 -11.10 -11.63 -1.14
C LEU A 307 -11.91 -12.88 -1.59
N CYS A 308 -11.37 -13.78 -2.42
CA CYS A 308 -12.09 -15.02 -2.80
C CYS A 308 -12.30 -16.02 -1.67
N LEU A 309 -11.63 -15.85 -0.53
CA LEU A 309 -11.79 -16.70 0.66
C LEU A 309 -12.92 -16.21 1.60
N GLN A 310 -13.64 -15.16 1.21
CA GLN A 310 -14.81 -14.69 1.94
C GLN A 310 -15.96 -15.68 1.77
N ARG A 311 -16.77 -15.86 2.81
CA ARG A 311 -17.87 -16.84 2.81
C ARG A 311 -18.94 -16.49 1.77
N GLU A 312 -19.12 -15.20 1.53
CA GLU A 312 -20.06 -14.62 0.58
C GLU A 312 -19.54 -14.73 -0.86
N TRP A 313 -18.30 -15.18 -1.08
CA TRP A 313 -17.73 -15.35 -2.41
C TRP A 313 -18.38 -16.53 -3.14
N GLU A 314 -19.29 -16.23 -4.05
CA GLU A 314 -20.02 -17.25 -4.82
C GLU A 314 -19.58 -17.31 -6.30
N TRP A 315 -18.67 -16.44 -6.75
CA TRP A 315 -18.28 -16.34 -8.17
C TRP A 315 -17.64 -17.61 -8.74
N GLU A 316 -16.98 -18.42 -7.91
CA GLU A 316 -16.40 -19.70 -8.31
C GLU A 316 -17.48 -20.74 -8.66
N PHE A 317 -18.61 -20.70 -7.95
CA PHE A 317 -19.73 -21.63 -8.15
C PHE A 317 -20.76 -21.11 -9.16
N GLU A 318 -20.76 -19.80 -9.41
CA GLU A 318 -21.70 -19.09 -10.26
C GLU A 318 -21.03 -18.52 -11.51
N THR A 319 -20.21 -19.34 -12.16
CA THR A 319 -19.39 -19.01 -13.33
C THR A 319 -20.21 -18.37 -14.47
N GLU A 320 -21.44 -18.84 -14.70
CA GLU A 320 -22.34 -18.31 -15.72
C GLU A 320 -22.72 -16.84 -15.44
N TYR A 321 -22.84 -16.42 -14.19
CA TYR A 321 -23.15 -15.03 -13.86
C TYR A 321 -21.97 -14.09 -14.18
N LEU A 322 -20.74 -14.51 -13.87
CA LEU A 322 -19.55 -13.76 -14.22
C LEU A 322 -19.42 -13.64 -15.76
N LEU A 323 -19.58 -14.76 -16.47
CA LEU A 323 -19.60 -14.79 -17.93
C LEU A 323 -20.69 -13.87 -18.49
N ARG A 324 -21.90 -13.90 -17.92
CA ARG A 324 -23.02 -13.06 -18.35
C ARG A 324 -22.74 -11.57 -18.13
N ALA A 325 -22.17 -11.19 -16.98
CA ALA A 325 -21.82 -9.80 -16.67
C ALA A 325 -20.79 -9.25 -17.67
N VAL A 326 -19.72 -10.01 -17.91
CA VAL A 326 -18.66 -9.64 -18.86
C VAL A 326 -19.19 -9.61 -20.28
N ARG A 327 -19.98 -10.62 -20.70
CA ARG A 327 -20.60 -10.69 -22.03
C ARG A 327 -21.53 -9.51 -22.29
N SER A 328 -22.40 -9.18 -21.33
CA SER A 328 -23.34 -8.06 -21.44
C SER A 328 -22.62 -6.73 -21.66
N TRP A 329 -21.55 -6.48 -20.90
CA TRP A 329 -20.73 -5.28 -21.07
C TRP A 329 -20.01 -5.26 -22.42
N LEU A 330 -19.42 -6.38 -22.83
CA LEU A 330 -18.69 -6.51 -24.09
C LEU A 330 -19.57 -6.45 -25.34
N GLN A 331 -20.90 -6.60 -25.24
CA GLN A 331 -21.77 -6.35 -26.39
C GLN A 331 -21.73 -4.88 -26.86
N ASN A 332 -21.52 -3.94 -25.94
CA ASN A 332 -21.57 -2.50 -26.22
C ASN A 332 -20.32 -1.75 -25.74
N TRP A 333 -19.19 -2.44 -25.51
CA TRP A 333 -18.00 -1.84 -24.90
C TRP A 333 -17.49 -0.61 -25.66
N LYS A 334 -17.58 -0.58 -27.00
CA LYS A 334 -17.15 0.58 -27.81
C LYS A 334 -17.86 1.88 -27.45
N ARG A 335 -19.07 1.82 -26.87
CA ARG A 335 -19.82 3.00 -26.41
C ARG A 335 -19.32 3.49 -25.05
N PHE A 336 -18.93 2.57 -24.17
CA PHE A 336 -18.67 2.86 -22.76
C PHE A 336 -17.18 2.93 -22.42
N THR A 337 -16.38 2.01 -22.97
CA THR A 337 -14.93 1.90 -22.81
C THR A 337 -14.23 1.82 -24.17
N PRO A 338 -14.37 2.84 -25.05
CA PRO A 338 -13.88 2.79 -26.44
C PRO A 338 -12.38 2.54 -26.62
N ARG A 339 -11.58 2.71 -25.56
CA ARG A 339 -10.13 2.51 -25.61
C ARG A 339 -9.68 1.13 -25.14
N LEU A 340 -10.61 0.28 -24.71
CA LEU A 340 -10.29 -1.04 -24.17
C LEU A 340 -9.54 -1.88 -25.22
N ARG A 341 -8.41 -2.44 -24.81
CA ARG A 341 -7.55 -3.31 -25.61
C ARG A 341 -7.57 -4.74 -25.11
N GLY A 342 -7.62 -4.91 -23.79
CA GLY A 342 -7.62 -6.24 -23.21
C GLY A 342 -8.09 -6.33 -21.78
N LEU A 343 -8.41 -7.56 -21.42
CA LEU A 343 -8.76 -8.02 -20.09
C LEU A 343 -7.69 -9.00 -19.62
N ILE A 344 -7.29 -8.87 -18.37
CA ILE A 344 -6.37 -9.79 -17.70
C ILE A 344 -7.08 -10.32 -16.47
N TYR A 345 -7.07 -11.63 -16.27
CA TYR A 345 -7.56 -12.25 -15.06
C TYR A 345 -6.38 -12.87 -14.32
N LYS A 346 -6.16 -12.45 -13.08
CA LYS A 346 -5.17 -13.05 -12.17
C LYS A 346 -5.91 -13.97 -11.22
N VAL A 347 -5.76 -15.26 -11.43
CA VAL A 347 -6.62 -16.29 -10.83
C VAL A 347 -5.78 -17.41 -10.23
N TRP A 348 -6.28 -18.04 -9.19
CA TRP A 348 -5.60 -19.12 -8.51
C TRP A 348 -5.88 -20.46 -9.18
N ASP A 349 -7.16 -20.85 -9.21
CA ASP A 349 -7.61 -22.11 -9.78
C ASP A 349 -9.03 -21.95 -10.31
N TRP A 350 -9.14 -21.56 -11.59
CA TRP A 350 -10.43 -21.44 -12.26
C TRP A 350 -10.73 -22.67 -13.10
N ASP A 351 -12.01 -23.06 -13.11
CA ASP A 351 -12.49 -24.12 -13.98
C ASP A 351 -12.11 -23.83 -15.45
N PRO A 352 -11.57 -24.82 -16.19
CA PRO A 352 -11.24 -24.66 -17.60
C PRO A 352 -12.40 -24.14 -18.47
N GLU A 353 -13.65 -24.49 -18.14
CA GLU A 353 -14.85 -24.02 -18.85
C GLU A 353 -15.05 -22.50 -18.66
N LEU A 354 -14.82 -21.97 -17.47
CA LEU A 354 -14.88 -20.53 -17.21
C LEU A 354 -13.78 -19.80 -17.98
N ILE A 355 -12.55 -20.34 -17.95
CA ILE A 355 -11.40 -19.79 -18.68
C ILE A 355 -11.70 -19.71 -20.18
N GLU A 356 -12.21 -20.80 -20.77
CA GLU A 356 -12.50 -20.85 -22.19
C GLU A 356 -13.70 -19.96 -22.55
N GLY A 357 -14.73 -19.93 -21.70
CA GLY A 357 -15.88 -19.03 -21.86
C GLY A 357 -15.47 -17.55 -21.91
N LEU A 358 -14.52 -17.12 -21.07
CA LEU A 358 -13.99 -15.75 -21.09
C LEU A 358 -13.19 -15.46 -22.36
N ARG A 359 -12.38 -16.42 -22.82
CA ARG A 359 -11.62 -16.30 -24.08
C ARG A 359 -12.55 -16.19 -25.28
N ASP A 360 -13.61 -17.00 -25.32
CA ASP A 360 -14.63 -16.96 -26.37
C ASP A 360 -15.36 -15.63 -26.41
N ILE A 361 -15.77 -15.10 -25.24
CA ILE A 361 -16.38 -13.77 -25.16
C ILE A 361 -15.41 -12.70 -25.67
N GLY A 362 -14.14 -12.77 -25.28
CA GLY A 362 -13.09 -11.87 -25.75
C GLY A 362 -12.92 -11.91 -27.26
N ALA A 363 -12.80 -13.12 -27.82
CA ALA A 363 -12.65 -13.34 -29.26
C ALA A 363 -13.85 -12.81 -30.05
N GLN A 364 -15.07 -13.06 -29.57
CA GLN A 364 -16.31 -12.53 -30.16
C GLN A 364 -16.36 -10.99 -30.14
N ALA A 365 -15.86 -10.37 -29.07
CA ALA A 365 -15.82 -8.92 -28.91
C ALA A 365 -14.61 -8.23 -29.59
N GLY A 366 -13.64 -9.01 -30.08
CA GLY A 366 -12.37 -8.50 -30.61
C GLY A 366 -11.45 -7.92 -29.55
N ILE A 367 -11.54 -8.40 -28.30
CA ILE A 367 -10.76 -7.95 -27.14
C ILE A 367 -9.80 -9.04 -26.72
N GLN A 368 -8.55 -8.68 -26.43
CA GLN A 368 -7.56 -9.63 -25.94
C GLN A 368 -7.90 -10.06 -24.51
N VAL A 369 -7.99 -11.37 -24.26
CA VAL A 369 -8.17 -11.93 -22.92
C VAL A 369 -6.95 -12.75 -22.54
N GLN A 370 -6.36 -12.43 -21.39
CA GLN A 370 -5.25 -13.18 -20.80
C GLN A 370 -5.66 -13.71 -19.43
N ILE A 371 -5.33 -14.97 -19.16
CA ILE A 371 -5.47 -15.57 -17.83
C ILE A 371 -4.06 -15.85 -17.32
N ILE A 372 -3.75 -15.32 -16.14
CA ILE A 372 -2.44 -15.44 -15.49
C ILE A 372 -2.68 -16.11 -14.14
N LYS A 373 -1.85 -17.10 -13.81
CA LYS A 373 -1.89 -17.70 -12.49
C LYS A 373 -1.38 -16.67 -11.47
N ASP A 374 -2.17 -16.42 -10.43
CA ASP A 374 -1.76 -15.52 -9.36
C ASP A 374 -0.79 -16.25 -8.43
N GLU A 375 0.48 -15.85 -8.48
CA GLU A 375 1.49 -16.29 -7.52
C GLU A 375 1.34 -15.41 -6.28
N ARG A 376 0.50 -15.82 -5.32
CA ARG A 376 0.44 -15.12 -4.03
C ARG A 376 1.86 -15.02 -3.47
N SER A 377 2.32 -13.79 -3.29
CA SER A 377 3.55 -13.51 -2.57
C SER A 377 3.24 -13.69 -1.08
N ASP A 378 3.53 -14.87 -0.55
CA ASP A 378 3.47 -15.14 0.89
C ASP A 378 4.33 -14.16 1.73
#